data_AF-Q3AYA4-F1
#
_entry.id   AF-Q3AYA4-F1
#
_cell.length_a   1.000
_cell.length_b   1.000
_cell.length_c   1.000
_cell.angle_alpha   90.00
_cell.angle_beta   90.00
_cell.angle_gamma   90.00
#
_symmetry.space_group_name_H-M   'P 1'
#
loop_
_entity.id
_entity.type
_entity.pdbx_description
1 polymer ?
#
loop_
_entity_poly.entity_id
_entity_poly.type
_entity_poly.pdbx_seq_one_letter_code
_entity_poly.pdbx_strand_id
1 'polypeptide(L)'
;MLMLPWVMIRAVLTRPLFADLGLLVLRVLTGALLIHHGYEKLANIENFADAFVRPLHLPFPIVLSYVAAFSEVIGSWLLITGLLTRVGAAAIAGTITVAIYHAIVTAGFNIYLLELLGLYLAAAGTVLACGPGLFSIDELISRLVEPNIEIDSTSESLDEPSVVLSEASATR
;
A
#
# COMPACT_ATOMS: atom_id res chain seq x y z
N MET A 1 -4.28 19.03 31.35
CA MET A 1 -3.58 17.72 31.33
C MET A 1 -4.57 16.55 31.48
N LEU A 2 -5.45 16.30 30.50
CA LEU A 2 -6.26 15.06 30.32
C LEU A 2 -7.25 15.12 29.11
N MET A 3 -6.95 15.88 28.04
CA MET A 3 -7.81 15.93 26.83
C MET A 3 -7.34 15.01 25.69
N LEU A 4 -6.13 14.43 25.80
CA LEU A 4 -5.54 13.54 24.80
C LEU A 4 -6.35 12.26 24.46
N PRO A 5 -6.95 11.52 25.42
CA PRO A 5 -7.59 10.26 25.05
C PRO A 5 -8.83 10.49 24.19
N TRP A 6 -9.53 11.61 24.37
CA TRP A 6 -10.82 11.83 23.70
C TRP A 6 -10.70 12.11 22.19
N VAL A 7 -9.65 12.82 21.75
CA VAL A 7 -9.42 13.11 20.31
C VAL A 7 -8.95 11.85 19.57
N MET A 8 -8.06 11.08 20.19
CA MET A 8 -7.56 9.81 19.63
C MET A 8 -8.68 8.76 19.58
N ILE A 9 -9.48 8.65 20.65
CA ILE A 9 -10.68 7.81 20.69
C ILE A 9 -11.66 8.27 19.61
N ARG A 10 -11.91 9.58 19.45
CA ARG A 10 -12.79 10.07 18.39
C ARG A 10 -12.26 9.75 17.00
N ALA A 11 -10.99 9.97 16.68
CA ALA A 11 -10.43 9.63 15.38
C ALA A 11 -10.51 8.11 15.07
N VAL A 12 -10.41 7.27 16.09
CA VAL A 12 -10.59 5.81 15.97
C VAL A 12 -12.08 5.41 15.89
N LEU A 13 -12.97 6.10 16.61
CA LEU A 13 -14.42 5.83 16.60
C LEU A 13 -15.16 6.45 15.40
N THR A 14 -14.65 7.53 14.81
CA THR A 14 -15.28 8.22 13.67
C THR A 14 -14.78 7.72 12.32
N ARG A 15 -13.62 7.05 12.27
CA ARG A 15 -13.24 6.27 11.09
C ARG A 15 -14.11 5.02 11.03
N PRO A 16 -14.69 4.68 9.86
CA PRO A 16 -15.50 3.48 9.73
C PRO A 16 -14.58 2.25 9.87
N LEU A 17 -14.45 1.73 11.11
CA LEU A 17 -13.62 0.56 11.43
C LEU A 17 -13.86 -0.61 10.48
N PHE A 18 -15.11 -0.80 10.06
CA PHE A 18 -15.52 -1.81 9.09
C PHE A 18 -14.94 -1.58 7.68
N ALA A 19 -14.76 -0.33 7.25
CA ALA A 19 -14.13 -0.02 5.97
C ALA A 19 -12.63 -0.33 6.01
N ASP A 20 -11.95 0.02 7.11
CA ASP A 20 -10.54 -0.33 7.31
C ASP A 20 -10.32 -1.85 7.44
N LEU A 21 -11.24 -2.55 8.10
CA LEU A 21 -11.25 -4.01 8.13
C LEU A 21 -11.49 -4.59 6.73
N GLY A 22 -12.40 -4.00 5.95
CA GLY A 22 -12.61 -4.36 4.55
C GLY A 22 -11.36 -4.19 3.70
N LEU A 23 -10.63 -3.08 3.87
CA LEU A 23 -9.34 -2.85 3.21
C LEU A 23 -8.29 -3.88 3.63
N LEU A 24 -8.21 -4.22 4.93
CA LEU A 24 -7.31 -5.27 5.40
C LEU A 24 -7.62 -6.60 4.73
N VAL A 25 -8.89 -7.02 4.73
CA VAL A 25 -9.33 -8.27 4.10
C VAL A 25 -9.02 -8.26 2.61
N LEU A 26 -9.31 -7.16 1.92
CA LEU A 26 -8.99 -7.00 0.50
C LEU A 26 -7.48 -7.18 0.25
N ARG A 27 -6.63 -6.49 1.01
CA ARG A 27 -5.18 -6.60 0.88
C ARG A 27 -4.66 -8.02 1.13
N VAL A 28 -5.10 -8.64 2.22
CA VAL A 28 -4.64 -9.99 2.60
C VAL A 28 -5.09 -11.03 1.60
N LEU A 29 -6.36 -11.01 1.18
CA LEU A 29 -6.88 -11.97 0.20
C LEU A 29 -6.24 -11.77 -1.17
N THR A 30 -6.16 -10.54 -1.68
CA THR A 30 -5.53 -10.26 -2.97
C THR A 30 -4.05 -10.68 -2.95
N GLY A 31 -3.30 -10.32 -1.91
CA GLY A 31 -1.90 -10.73 -1.80
C GLY A 31 -1.72 -12.24 -1.66
N ALA A 32 -2.52 -12.91 -0.82
CA ALA A 32 -2.44 -14.36 -0.64
C ALA A 32 -2.80 -15.13 -1.92
N LEU A 33 -3.75 -14.62 -2.70
CA LEU A 33 -4.11 -15.21 -3.98
C LEU A 33 -3.10 -14.88 -5.09
N LEU A 34 -2.40 -13.75 -5.07
CA LEU A 34 -1.42 -13.44 -6.13
C LEU A 34 -0.03 -14.01 -5.85
N ILE A 35 0.32 -14.25 -4.59
CA ILE A 35 1.66 -14.72 -4.23
C ILE A 35 1.99 -16.09 -4.87
N HIS A 36 1.00 -16.98 -5.00
CA HIS A 36 1.22 -18.30 -5.60
C HIS A 36 1.52 -18.20 -7.11
N HIS A 37 0.87 -17.27 -7.83
CA HIS A 37 1.19 -17.01 -9.24
C HIS A 37 2.63 -16.52 -9.41
N GLY A 38 3.10 -15.67 -8.50
CA GLY A 38 4.50 -15.23 -8.49
C GLY A 38 5.48 -16.39 -8.29
N TYR A 39 5.19 -17.31 -7.36
CA TYR A 39 6.03 -18.49 -7.15
C TYR A 39 5.99 -19.48 -8.31
N GLU A 40 4.82 -19.69 -8.93
CA GLU A 40 4.68 -20.53 -10.11
C GLU A 40 5.54 -20.00 -11.27
N LYS A 41 5.56 -18.68 -11.47
CA LYS A 41 6.44 -18.02 -12.45
C LYS A 41 7.91 -18.26 -12.14
N LEU A 42 8.33 -18.11 -10.87
CA LEU A 42 9.71 -18.34 -10.45
C LEU A 42 10.14 -19.81 -10.57
N ALA A 43 9.21 -20.75 -10.43
CA ALA A 43 9.50 -22.19 -10.53
C ALA A 43 9.97 -22.58 -11.93
N ASN A 44 9.47 -21.92 -12.99
CA ASN A 44 9.94 -22.14 -14.35
C ASN A 44 9.82 -20.87 -15.21
N ILE A 45 10.81 -19.99 -15.05
CA ILE A 45 10.84 -18.69 -15.75
C ILE A 45 10.93 -18.83 -17.26
N GLU A 46 11.68 -19.80 -17.77
CA GLU A 46 11.86 -19.98 -19.21
C GLU A 46 10.51 -20.33 -19.87
N ASN A 47 9.78 -21.28 -19.27
CA ASN A 47 8.46 -21.67 -19.75
C ASN A 47 7.44 -20.52 -19.64
N PHE A 48 7.47 -19.76 -18.54
CA PHE A 48 6.62 -18.58 -18.41
C PHE A 48 6.94 -17.53 -19.49
N ALA A 49 8.22 -17.29 -19.78
CA ALA A 49 8.65 -16.38 -20.82
C ALA A 49 8.17 -16.82 -22.21
N ASP A 50 8.26 -18.13 -22.52
CA ASP A 50 7.75 -18.72 -23.75
C ASP A 50 6.24 -18.58 -23.91
N ALA A 51 5.48 -18.84 -22.83
CA ALA A 51 4.02 -18.85 -22.89
C ALA A 51 3.39 -17.45 -22.80
N PHE A 52 4.02 -16.50 -22.09
CA PHE A 52 3.39 -15.21 -21.77
C PHE A 52 4.12 -14.00 -22.32
N VAL A 53 5.45 -13.98 -22.35
CA VAL A 53 6.19 -12.76 -22.68
C VAL A 53 6.61 -12.71 -24.15
N ARG A 54 7.12 -13.82 -24.70
CA ARG A 54 7.52 -13.91 -26.11
C ARG A 54 6.35 -13.70 -27.09
N PRO A 55 5.11 -14.19 -26.84
CA PRO A 55 3.97 -13.91 -27.72
C PRO A 55 3.63 -12.42 -27.82
N LEU A 56 4.00 -11.63 -26.81
CA LEU A 56 3.82 -10.17 -26.81
C LEU A 56 4.91 -9.43 -27.61
N HIS A 57 5.92 -10.14 -28.12
CA HIS A 57 7.07 -9.57 -28.85
C HIS A 57 7.83 -8.49 -28.06
N LEU A 58 7.84 -8.60 -26.72
CA LEU A 58 8.55 -7.67 -25.84
C LEU A 58 10.06 -7.99 -25.82
N PRO A 59 10.92 -6.96 -25.70
CA PRO A 59 12.35 -7.17 -25.56
C PRO A 59 12.69 -7.80 -24.20
N PHE A 60 13.76 -8.59 -24.15
CA PHE A 60 14.27 -9.24 -22.92
C PHE A 60 13.22 -10.09 -22.17
N PRO A 61 12.64 -11.12 -22.81
CA PRO A 61 11.50 -11.86 -22.26
C PRO A 61 11.78 -12.51 -20.90
N ILE A 62 13.02 -12.97 -20.68
CA ILE A 62 13.45 -13.55 -19.40
C ILE A 62 13.50 -12.50 -18.29
N VAL A 63 14.05 -11.33 -18.57
CA VAL A 63 14.14 -10.24 -17.58
C VAL A 63 12.75 -9.77 -17.18
N LEU A 64 11.87 -9.55 -18.17
CA LEU A 64 10.47 -9.15 -17.91
C LEU A 64 9.70 -10.23 -17.14
N SER A 65 10.01 -11.51 -17.36
CA SER A 65 9.43 -12.61 -16.59
C SER A 65 9.83 -12.55 -15.11
N TYR A 66 11.11 -12.30 -14.82
CA TYR A 66 11.56 -12.07 -13.44
C TYR A 66 10.90 -10.83 -12.83
N VAL A 67 10.81 -9.73 -13.58
CA VAL A 67 10.15 -8.50 -13.11
C VAL A 67 8.68 -8.79 -12.75
N ALA A 68 7.95 -9.51 -13.60
CA ALA A 68 6.57 -9.89 -13.32
C ALA A 68 6.45 -10.79 -12.09
N ALA A 69 7.31 -11.81 -11.99
CA ALA A 69 7.29 -12.76 -10.88
C ALA A 69 7.62 -12.09 -9.53
N PHE A 70 8.68 -11.28 -9.48
CA PHE A 70 9.05 -10.54 -8.27
C PHE A 70 8.03 -9.46 -7.91
N SER A 71 7.42 -8.80 -8.89
CA SER A 71 6.36 -7.82 -8.64
C SER A 71 5.15 -8.46 -7.96
N GLU A 72 4.80 -9.71 -8.33
CA GLU A 72 3.72 -10.44 -7.67
C GLU A 72 4.13 -10.97 -6.30
N VAL A 73 5.33 -11.54 -6.13
CA VAL A 73 5.75 -12.09 -4.83
C VAL A 73 5.97 -10.96 -3.82
N ILE A 74 6.80 -9.97 -4.17
CA ILE A 74 7.14 -8.85 -3.27
C ILE A 74 5.92 -7.94 -3.12
N GLY A 75 5.23 -7.60 -4.21
CA GLY A 75 4.02 -6.77 -4.14
C GLY A 75 2.92 -7.38 -3.28
N SER A 76 2.75 -8.70 -3.33
CA SER A 76 1.80 -9.41 -2.46
C SER A 76 2.18 -9.31 -0.99
N TRP A 77 3.46 -9.48 -0.63
CA TRP A 77 3.91 -9.32 0.75
C TRP A 77 3.76 -7.89 1.26
N LEU A 78 4.08 -6.90 0.43
CA LEU A 78 3.87 -5.48 0.75
C LEU A 78 2.38 -5.17 0.98
N LEU A 79 1.48 -5.72 0.17
CA LEU A 79 0.04 -5.61 0.38
C LEU A 79 -0.42 -6.25 1.69
N ILE A 80 -0.07 -7.52 1.92
CA ILE A 80 -0.49 -8.30 3.10
C ILE A 80 -0.07 -7.59 4.38
N THR A 81 1.20 -7.19 4.47
CA THR A 81 1.74 -6.50 5.64
C THR A 81 1.27 -5.05 5.74
N GLY A 82 0.88 -4.45 4.60
CA GLY A 82 0.57 -3.03 4.53
C GLY A 82 1.82 -2.17 4.73
N LEU A 83 2.96 -2.63 4.21
CA LEU A 83 4.23 -1.90 4.19
C LEU A 83 4.51 -1.43 2.77
N LEU A 84 4.83 -0.15 2.56
CA LEU A 84 4.90 0.48 1.24
C LEU A 84 3.69 0.08 0.37
N THR A 85 2.49 0.17 0.95
CA THR A 85 1.29 -0.48 0.42
C THR A 85 0.95 -0.03 -1.00
N ARG A 86 1.12 1.27 -1.29
CA ARG A 86 0.89 1.84 -2.63
C ARG A 86 1.90 1.31 -3.65
N VAL A 87 3.15 1.08 -3.24
CA VAL A 87 4.17 0.52 -4.13
C VAL A 87 3.85 -0.94 -4.44
N GLY A 88 3.49 -1.75 -3.43
CA GLY A 88 3.07 -3.13 -3.63
C GLY A 88 1.83 -3.25 -4.53
N ALA A 89 0.82 -2.40 -4.29
CA ALA A 89 -0.38 -2.34 -5.11
C ALA A 89 -0.09 -1.90 -6.56
N ALA A 90 0.83 -0.94 -6.76
CA ALA A 90 1.25 -0.51 -8.10
C ALA A 90 1.98 -1.62 -8.86
N ALA A 91 2.86 -2.37 -8.17
CA ALA A 91 3.56 -3.51 -8.76
C ALA A 91 2.58 -4.57 -9.26
N ILE A 92 1.59 -4.94 -8.42
CA ILE A 92 0.53 -5.88 -8.79
C ILE A 92 -0.36 -5.34 -9.91
N ALA A 93 -0.79 -4.07 -9.83
CA ALA A 93 -1.61 -3.48 -10.88
C ALA A 93 -0.88 -3.50 -12.24
N GLY A 94 0.44 -3.27 -12.24
CA GLY A 94 1.28 -3.38 -13.42
C GLY A 94 1.29 -4.79 -14.01
N THR A 95 1.54 -5.82 -13.19
CA THR A 95 1.57 -7.22 -13.68
C THR A 95 0.22 -7.68 -14.21
N ILE A 96 -0.86 -7.34 -13.52
CA ILE A 96 -2.22 -7.69 -13.95
C ILE A 96 -2.61 -6.94 -15.22
N THR A 97 -2.19 -5.70 -15.39
CA THR A 97 -2.43 -4.95 -16.64
C THR A 97 -1.76 -5.63 -17.83
N VAL A 98 -0.51 -6.08 -17.68
CA VAL A 98 0.19 -6.84 -18.74
C VAL A 98 -0.48 -8.20 -18.97
N ALA A 99 -0.96 -8.86 -17.92
CA ALA A 99 -1.70 -10.11 -18.05
C ALA A 99 -3.02 -9.92 -18.82
N ILE A 100 -3.75 -8.83 -18.57
CA ILE A 100 -4.98 -8.47 -19.31
C ILE A 100 -4.63 -8.25 -20.79
N TYR A 101 -3.56 -7.51 -21.06
CA TYR A 101 -3.10 -7.27 -22.43
C TYR A 101 -2.75 -8.58 -23.14
N HIS A 102 -2.01 -9.48 -22.48
CA HIS A 102 -1.72 -10.83 -23.01
C HIS A 102 -2.98 -11.63 -23.30
N ALA A 103 -3.95 -11.66 -22.37
CA ALA A 103 -5.20 -12.37 -22.56
C ALA A 103 -5.98 -11.85 -23.77
N ILE A 104 -6.05 -10.53 -23.94
CA ILE A 104 -6.73 -9.90 -25.09
C ILE A 104 -6.04 -10.23 -26.41
N VAL A 105 -4.70 -10.16 -26.45
CA VAL A 105 -3.93 -10.42 -27.68
C VAL A 105 -3.99 -11.89 -28.09
N THR A 106 -3.97 -12.82 -27.13
CA THR A 106 -3.87 -14.26 -27.40
C THR A 106 -5.22 -14.96 -27.52
N ALA A 107 -6.24 -14.50 -26.78
CA ALA A 107 -7.55 -15.13 -26.71
C ALA A 107 -8.71 -14.20 -27.11
N GLY A 108 -8.44 -12.95 -27.48
CA GLY A 108 -9.47 -11.95 -27.75
C GLY A 108 -10.20 -11.50 -26.48
N PHE A 109 -11.39 -10.92 -26.64
CA PHE A 109 -12.21 -10.49 -25.51
C PHE A 109 -12.93 -11.68 -24.84
N ASN A 110 -12.17 -12.55 -24.18
CA ASN A 110 -12.69 -13.69 -23.44
C ASN A 110 -13.00 -13.29 -21.99
N ILE A 111 -14.29 -13.11 -21.69
CA ILE A 111 -14.76 -12.65 -20.37
C ILE A 111 -14.35 -13.60 -19.24
N TYR A 112 -14.33 -14.92 -19.49
CA TYR A 112 -13.95 -15.91 -18.48
C TYR A 112 -12.48 -15.80 -18.03
N LEU A 113 -11.60 -15.34 -18.93
CA LEU A 113 -10.22 -15.02 -18.54
C LEU A 113 -10.16 -13.65 -17.88
N LEU A 114 -10.88 -12.67 -18.40
CA LEU A 114 -10.80 -11.28 -17.96
C LEU A 114 -11.49 -11.00 -16.62
N GLU A 115 -12.45 -11.82 -16.18
CA GLU A 115 -13.18 -11.60 -14.93
C GLU A 115 -12.25 -11.61 -13.71
N LEU A 116 -11.38 -12.61 -13.58
CA LEU A 116 -10.49 -12.76 -12.45
C LEU A 116 -9.40 -11.68 -12.47
N LEU A 117 -8.84 -11.41 -13.66
CA LEU A 117 -7.84 -10.35 -13.84
C LEU A 117 -8.44 -8.97 -13.54
N GLY A 118 -9.68 -8.72 -13.95
CA GLY A 118 -10.42 -7.51 -13.64
C GLY A 118 -10.64 -7.32 -12.13
N LEU A 119 -10.99 -8.40 -11.42
CA LEU A 119 -11.13 -8.36 -9.96
C LEU A 119 -9.81 -8.06 -9.26
N TYR A 120 -8.69 -8.65 -9.68
CA TYR A 120 -7.37 -8.32 -9.12
C TYR A 120 -6.95 -6.88 -9.43
N LEU A 121 -7.19 -6.39 -10.65
CA LEU A 121 -6.89 -5.01 -11.01
C LEU A 121 -7.75 -4.02 -10.21
N ALA A 122 -9.04 -4.32 -10.06
CA ALA A 122 -9.95 -3.51 -9.24
C ALA A 122 -9.50 -3.49 -7.78
N ALA A 123 -9.14 -4.64 -7.20
CA ALA A 123 -8.65 -4.72 -5.83
C ALA A 123 -7.35 -3.90 -5.63
N ALA A 124 -6.36 -4.07 -6.51
CA ALA A 124 -5.12 -3.29 -6.47
C ALA A 124 -5.39 -1.78 -6.67
N GLY A 125 -6.30 -1.44 -7.60
CA GLY A 125 -6.74 -0.06 -7.85
C GLY A 125 -7.43 0.57 -6.65
N THR A 126 -8.29 -0.17 -5.94
CA THR A 126 -8.91 0.28 -4.69
C THR A 126 -7.85 0.57 -3.63
N VAL A 127 -6.86 -0.31 -3.46
CA VAL A 127 -5.78 -0.08 -2.49
C VAL A 127 -4.91 1.12 -2.89
N LEU A 128 -4.65 1.34 -4.18
CA LEU A 128 -3.96 2.54 -4.67
C LEU A 128 -4.72 3.82 -4.37
N ALA A 129 -6.04 3.82 -4.57
CA ALA A 129 -6.89 4.98 -4.36
C ALA A 129 -7.10 5.28 -2.87
N CYS A 130 -7.45 4.27 -2.07
CA CYS A 130 -7.78 4.41 -0.66
C CYS A 130 -6.54 4.46 0.24
N GLY A 131 -5.41 3.88 -0.18
CA GLY A 131 -4.19 3.77 0.60
C GLY A 131 -4.17 2.56 1.55
N PRO A 132 -3.31 2.60 2.58
CA PRO A 132 -2.95 1.41 3.36
C PRO A 132 -4.02 0.97 4.40
N GLY A 133 -4.87 1.89 4.83
CA GLY A 133 -5.88 1.67 5.88
C GLY A 133 -5.27 1.57 7.30
N LEU A 134 -6.14 1.57 8.30
CA LEU A 134 -5.79 1.59 9.73
C LEU A 134 -4.92 0.40 10.15
N PHE A 135 -5.20 -0.79 9.61
CA PHE A 135 -4.52 -2.04 9.97
C PHE A 135 -3.31 -2.30 9.06
N SER A 136 -2.39 -1.35 8.97
CA SER A 136 -1.19 -1.44 8.14
C SER A 136 0.06 -1.05 8.91
N ILE A 137 1.22 -1.57 8.48
CA ILE A 137 2.50 -1.15 9.04
C ILE A 137 2.79 0.32 8.66
N ASP A 138 2.40 0.77 7.47
CA ASP A 138 2.52 2.16 7.04
C ASP A 138 1.82 3.12 8.02
N GLU A 139 0.59 2.82 8.45
CA GLU A 139 -0.14 3.62 9.44
C GLU A 139 0.53 3.53 10.82
N LEU A 140 1.04 2.36 11.22
CA LEU A 140 1.76 2.21 12.48
C LEU A 140 3.02 3.08 12.50
N ILE A 141 3.81 3.08 11.43
CA ILE A 141 5.01 3.93 11.29
C ILE A 141 4.63 5.40 11.32
N SER A 142 3.58 5.81 10.59
CA SER A 142 3.09 7.20 10.57
C SER A 142 2.79 7.72 11.99
N ARG A 143 2.11 6.91 12.81
CA ARG A 143 1.79 7.25 14.21
C ARG A 143 2.99 7.32 15.13
N LEU A 144 4.06 6.57 14.83
CA LEU A 144 5.29 6.60 15.62
C LEU A 144 6.14 7.83 15.28
N VAL A 145 6.09 8.30 14.03
CA VAL A 145 6.86 9.45 13.54
C VAL A 145 6.19 10.78 13.87
N GLU A 146 4.86 10.84 13.99
CA GLU A 146 4.12 12.02 14.43
C GLU A 146 3.63 11.89 15.88
N PRO A 147 4.51 12.00 16.90
CA PRO A 147 4.07 12.20 18.27
C PRO A 147 3.54 13.64 18.37
N ASN A 148 2.21 13.77 18.36
CA ASN A 148 1.39 14.93 18.76
C ASN A 148 2.21 16.23 18.96
N ILE A 149 2.32 17.07 17.92
CA ILE A 149 2.78 18.46 18.10
C ILE A 149 1.72 19.15 18.95
N GLU A 150 1.94 19.21 20.27
CA GLU A 150 1.19 20.08 21.15
C GLU A 150 1.54 21.53 20.77
N ILE A 151 0.74 22.12 19.89
CA ILE A 151 0.71 23.57 19.75
C ILE A 151 0.06 24.08 21.04
N ASP A 152 0.91 24.51 21.98
CA ASP A 152 0.50 25.27 23.15
C ASP A 152 -0.13 26.58 22.68
N SER A 153 -1.45 26.58 22.52
CA SER A 153 -2.24 27.77 22.17
C SER A 153 -2.53 28.67 23.37
N THR A 154 -1.75 28.59 24.46
CA THR A 154 -1.99 29.38 25.68
C THR A 154 -1.21 30.70 25.74
N SER A 155 -0.97 31.38 24.62
CA SER A 155 -0.38 32.74 24.67
C SER A 155 -0.95 33.77 23.69
N GLU A 156 -2.15 33.55 23.14
CA GLU A 156 -2.92 34.63 22.48
C GLU A 156 -3.95 35.24 23.45
N SER A 157 -3.47 35.82 24.55
CA SER A 157 -4.25 36.83 25.27
C SER A 157 -3.34 37.79 26.04
N LEU A 158 -3.37 39.05 25.59
CA LEU A 158 -3.06 40.30 26.28
C LEU A 158 -1.62 40.84 26.18
N ASP A 159 -1.51 41.90 25.37
CA ASP A 159 -0.77 43.16 25.57
C ASP A 159 0.69 43.17 26.07
N GLU A 160 1.52 43.77 25.20
CA GLU A 160 2.83 44.41 25.40
C GLU A 160 4.11 43.60 25.72
N PRO A 161 5.27 44.10 25.23
CA PRO A 161 6.50 43.31 25.11
C PRO A 161 7.31 43.40 26.40
N SER A 162 7.39 42.31 27.16
CA SER A 162 8.38 42.19 28.22
C SER A 162 9.52 41.27 27.76
N VAL A 163 10.63 41.91 27.41
CA VAL A 163 11.94 41.27 27.33
C VAL A 163 12.24 40.67 28.70
N VAL A 164 12.08 39.35 28.84
CA VAL A 164 12.58 38.62 30.01
C VAL A 164 13.91 38.00 29.61
N LEU A 165 14.98 38.71 29.98
CA LEU A 165 16.35 38.23 29.88
C LEU A 165 16.51 36.94 30.69
N SER A 166 17.17 35.98 30.06
CA SER A 166 17.70 34.79 30.72
C SER A 166 18.64 35.21 31.85
N GLU A 167 18.33 34.83 33.08
CA GLU A 167 19.33 34.67 34.13
C GLU A 167 19.29 33.23 34.62
N ALA A 168 20.25 32.46 34.12
CA ALA A 168 20.67 31.21 34.73
C ALA A 168 21.22 31.52 36.14
N SER A 169 20.48 31.13 37.17
CA SER A 169 21.02 31.08 38.53
C SER A 169 22.00 29.92 38.63
N ALA A 170 23.28 30.22 38.41
CA ALA A 170 24.40 29.39 38.79
C ALA A 170 24.84 29.76 40.21
N THR A 171 24.58 28.82 41.11
CA THR A 171 25.24 28.54 42.39
C THR A 171 26.50 29.37 42.70
N ARG A 172 26.44 30.14 43.80
CA ARG A 172 27.40 30.08 44.93
C ARG A 172 26.83 30.77 46.16
#